data_AF-A0A7W6Y824-F1
#
_entry.id   AF-A0A7W6Y824-F1
#
_cell.length_a   1.000
_cell.length_b   1.000
_cell.length_c   1.000
_cell.angle_alpha   90.00
_cell.angle_beta   90.00
_cell.angle_gamma   90.00
#
_symmetry.space_group_name_H-M   'P 1'
#
loop_
_entity.id
_entity.type
_entity.pdbx_description
1 polymer ?
#
loop_
_entity_poly.entity_id
_entity_poly.type
_entity_poly.pdbx_seq_one_letter_code
_entity_poly.pdbx_strand_id
1 'polypeptide(L)'
;MTFQDELNYLIGSPISASKYIYGSIFHILFARADGDTKLICNGCQWAVLDEAGTVILHDELALSSALIGDLFTGKRLRAVRADAAVLTLRFDDIVFHAFTTEEYHLDIHEGVALGSAEWQAISDGARNSFILFRPGHDASGYEFSQYFDLTAVPWGAAYLKKQEGMNG
;
A
#
# COMPACT_ATOMS: atom_id res chain seq x y z
N MET A 1 -12.50 7.04 -15.26
CA MET A 1 -11.54 7.63 -14.31
C MET A 1 -10.67 6.50 -13.80
N THR A 2 -9.36 6.67 -13.80
CA THR A 2 -8.42 5.63 -13.33
C THR A 2 -8.24 5.71 -11.81
N PHE A 3 -7.72 4.65 -11.20
CA PHE A 3 -7.34 4.68 -9.78
C PHE A 3 -6.28 5.76 -9.49
N GLN A 4 -5.37 6.02 -10.44
CA GLN A 4 -4.38 7.09 -10.32
C GLN A 4 -5.04 8.47 -10.32
N ASP A 5 -6.09 8.70 -11.12
CA ASP A 5 -6.85 9.96 -11.09
C ASP A 5 -7.52 10.19 -9.73
N GLU A 6 -8.07 9.12 -9.16
CA GLU A 6 -8.67 9.12 -7.82
C GLU A 6 -7.64 9.42 -6.72
N LEU A 7 -6.43 8.87 -6.81
CA LEU A 7 -5.33 9.19 -5.91
C LEU A 7 -4.82 10.64 -6.10
N ASN A 8 -4.74 11.12 -7.34
CA ASN A 8 -4.34 12.49 -7.64
C ASN A 8 -5.31 13.52 -7.02
N TYR A 9 -6.60 13.20 -6.94
CA TYR A 9 -7.61 14.04 -6.28
C TYR A 9 -7.31 14.29 -4.79
N LEU A 10 -6.54 13.41 -4.15
CA LEU A 10 -6.15 13.48 -2.73
C LEU A 10 -4.86 14.26 -2.49
N ILE A 11 -4.15 14.70 -3.55
CA ILE A 11 -2.93 15.49 -3.39
C ILE A 11 -3.25 16.78 -2.61
N GLY A 12 -2.44 17.05 -1.59
CA GLY A 12 -2.59 18.16 -0.66
C GLY A 12 -3.53 17.88 0.51
N SER A 13 -4.34 16.81 0.45
CA SER A 13 -5.24 16.43 1.55
C SER A 13 -4.43 15.86 2.72
N PRO A 14 -4.67 16.34 3.96
CA PRO A 14 -4.02 15.78 5.14
C PRO A 14 -4.68 14.46 5.52
N ILE A 15 -3.90 13.59 6.15
CA ILE A 15 -4.40 12.34 6.72
C ILE A 15 -5.08 12.66 8.06
N SER A 16 -6.38 12.42 8.18
CA SER A 16 -7.16 12.62 9.41
C SER A 16 -6.91 11.51 10.42
N ALA A 17 -6.73 10.27 9.94
CA ALA A 17 -6.43 9.11 10.74
C ALA A 17 -5.76 8.02 9.90
N SER A 18 -4.99 7.16 10.55
CA SER A 18 -4.52 5.91 9.95
C SER A 18 -4.67 4.77 10.95
N LYS A 19 -5.05 3.59 10.48
CA LYS A 19 -5.43 2.47 11.34
C LYS A 19 -4.86 1.16 10.80
N TYR A 20 -4.06 0.51 11.62
CA TYR A 20 -3.65 -0.88 11.41
C TYR A 20 -4.82 -1.84 11.70
N ILE A 21 -4.97 -2.88 10.88
CA ILE A 21 -6.02 -3.88 11.04
C ILE A 21 -5.42 -5.22 11.46
N TYR A 22 -4.81 -5.94 10.55
CA TYR A 22 -4.05 -7.17 10.79
C TYR A 22 -3.17 -7.50 9.56
N GLY A 23 -2.07 -8.22 9.77
CA GLY A 23 -1.14 -8.58 8.68
C GLY A 23 -0.71 -7.33 7.90
N SER A 24 -0.64 -7.41 6.58
CA SER A 24 -0.29 -6.25 5.74
C SER A 24 -1.45 -5.29 5.48
N ILE A 25 -2.57 -5.38 6.23
CA ILE A 25 -3.79 -4.57 6.02
C ILE A 25 -3.82 -3.36 6.94
N PHE A 26 -3.96 -2.17 6.33
CA PHE A 26 -4.21 -0.93 7.07
C PHE A 26 -5.06 0.05 6.24
N HIS A 27 -5.59 1.06 6.93
CA HIS A 27 -6.39 2.14 6.35
C HIS A 27 -5.70 3.49 6.52
N ILE A 28 -5.80 4.35 5.51
CA ILE A 28 -5.50 5.78 5.58
C ILE A 28 -6.78 6.55 5.30
N LEU A 29 -7.14 7.49 6.17
CA LEU A 29 -8.26 8.40 5.98
C LEU A 29 -7.70 9.79 5.63
N PHE A 30 -8.14 10.33 4.50
CA PHE A 30 -7.80 11.66 4.03
C PHE A 30 -8.94 12.62 4.36
N ALA A 31 -8.62 13.70 5.07
CA ALA A 31 -9.57 14.74 5.40
C ALA A 31 -9.93 15.53 4.14
N ARG A 32 -11.23 15.67 3.88
CA ARG A 32 -11.75 16.45 2.75
C ARG A 32 -12.97 17.26 3.16
N ALA A 33 -13.26 18.31 2.40
CA ALA A 33 -14.42 19.16 2.61
C ALA A 33 -15.76 18.43 2.39
N ASP A 34 -15.77 17.44 1.49
CA ASP A 34 -16.90 16.57 1.15
C ASP A 34 -16.98 15.30 2.02
N GLY A 35 -16.12 15.18 3.03
CA GLY A 35 -16.04 14.05 3.95
C GLY A 35 -14.85 13.14 3.70
N ASP A 36 -14.44 12.39 4.74
CA ASP A 36 -13.19 11.63 4.69
C ASP A 36 -13.18 10.57 3.58
N THR A 37 -12.11 10.57 2.80
CA THR A 37 -11.84 9.54 1.80
C THR A 37 -10.96 8.46 2.42
N LYS A 38 -11.37 7.20 2.33
CA LYS A 38 -10.66 6.07 2.93
C LYS A 38 -9.93 5.26 1.86
N LEU A 39 -8.61 5.15 1.98
CA LEU A 39 -7.78 4.22 1.25
C LEU A 39 -7.53 2.98 2.10
N ILE A 40 -7.80 1.81 1.54
CA ILE A 40 -7.52 0.50 2.14
C ILE A 40 -6.34 -0.12 1.39
N CYS A 41 -5.30 -0.50 2.13
CA CYS A 41 -4.25 -1.40 1.67
C CYS A 41 -4.63 -2.82 2.07
N ASN A 42 -4.65 -3.76 1.13
CA ASN A 42 -5.19 -5.10 1.29
C ASN A 42 -4.28 -6.15 0.65
N GLY A 43 -3.75 -7.10 1.42
CA GLY A 43 -3.06 -8.27 0.86
C GLY A 43 -1.87 -7.96 -0.07
N CYS A 44 -1.05 -6.96 0.28
CA CYS A 44 0.20 -6.69 -0.42
C CYS A 44 1.29 -6.27 0.57
N GLN A 45 2.54 -6.42 0.16
CA GLN A 45 3.69 -6.00 0.95
C GLN A 45 3.89 -4.49 0.84
N TRP A 46 4.52 -3.91 1.84
CA TRP A 46 4.84 -2.49 1.82
C TRP A 46 6.03 -2.10 2.69
N ALA A 47 6.67 -1.02 2.30
CA ALA A 47 7.78 -0.38 3.02
C ALA A 47 7.55 1.13 3.10
N VAL A 48 7.95 1.72 4.22
CA VAL A 48 7.95 3.17 4.43
C VAL A 48 9.39 3.60 4.61
N LEU A 49 9.78 4.57 3.79
CA LEU A 49 11.10 5.15 3.76
C LEU A 49 11.06 6.60 4.25
N ASP A 50 12.14 7.05 4.88
CA ASP A 50 12.39 8.47 5.10
C ASP A 50 12.88 9.17 3.82
N GLU A 51 13.10 10.49 3.87
CA GLU A 51 13.60 11.26 2.71
C GLU A 51 14.99 10.82 2.22
N ALA A 52 15.79 10.19 3.08
CA ALA A 52 17.10 9.67 2.72
C ALA A 52 17.03 8.29 2.04
N GLY A 53 15.83 7.70 1.97
CA GLY A 53 15.61 6.37 1.39
C GLY A 53 15.84 5.22 2.37
N THR A 54 15.91 5.51 3.67
CA THR A 54 16.08 4.49 4.72
C THR A 54 14.74 3.87 5.07
N VAL A 55 14.67 2.53 5.11
CA VAL A 55 13.46 1.81 5.53
C VAL A 55 13.21 2.01 7.04
N ILE A 56 12.21 2.83 7.37
CA ILE A 56 11.82 3.15 8.75
C ILE A 56 10.69 2.26 9.26
N LEU A 57 9.84 1.73 8.38
CA LEU A 57 8.81 0.75 8.71
C LEU A 57 8.59 -0.19 7.51
N HIS A 58 8.16 -1.42 7.79
CA HIS A 58 7.65 -2.34 6.77
C HIS A 58 6.51 -3.17 7.36
N ASP A 59 5.78 -3.84 6.48
CA ASP A 59 4.55 -4.59 6.77
C ASP A 59 4.66 -5.59 7.91
N GLU A 60 5.71 -6.40 7.95
CA GLU A 60 5.92 -7.38 9.03
C GLU A 60 6.13 -6.74 10.42
N LEU A 61 6.56 -5.48 10.50
CA LEU A 61 6.80 -4.77 11.78
C LEU A 61 5.63 -3.90 12.24
N ALA A 62 4.60 -3.72 11.42
CA ALA A 62 3.44 -2.95 11.83
C ALA A 62 2.53 -3.78 12.72
N LEU A 63 2.67 -3.58 14.04
CA LEU A 63 1.90 -4.35 15.02
C LEU A 63 0.79 -3.53 15.71
N SER A 64 0.61 -2.25 15.37
CA SER A 64 -0.41 -1.42 16.03
C SER A 64 -0.89 -0.20 15.23
N SER A 65 -2.10 0.25 15.55
CA SER A 65 -2.65 1.50 15.02
C SER A 65 -1.91 2.74 15.53
N ALA A 66 -1.25 2.67 16.69
CA ALA A 66 -0.45 3.78 17.21
C ALA A 66 0.77 4.03 16.32
N LEU A 67 1.51 2.98 15.96
CA LEU A 67 2.69 3.08 15.10
C LEU A 67 2.35 3.62 13.70
N ILE A 68 1.29 3.09 13.07
CA ILE A 68 0.77 3.60 11.79
C ILE A 68 0.25 5.04 11.95
N GLY A 69 -0.42 5.33 13.06
CA GLY A 69 -0.93 6.65 13.38
C GLY A 69 0.17 7.72 13.47
N ASP A 70 1.22 7.45 14.25
CA ASP A 70 2.38 8.34 14.44
C ASP A 70 3.11 8.61 13.13
N LEU A 71 3.13 7.63 12.22
CA LEU A 71 3.82 7.72 10.95
C LEU A 71 3.03 8.51 9.90
N PHE A 72 1.71 8.38 9.83
CA PHE A 72 0.92 8.94 8.72
C PHE A 72 0.03 10.12 9.12
N THR A 73 -0.53 10.13 10.34
CA THR A 73 -1.57 11.09 10.72
C THR A 73 -1.03 12.52 10.70
N GLY A 74 -1.80 13.43 10.10
CA GLY A 74 -1.41 14.83 9.93
C GLY A 74 -0.50 15.10 8.72
N LYS A 75 0.14 14.07 8.14
CA LYS A 75 0.93 14.23 6.91
C LYS A 75 0.01 14.45 5.71
N ARG A 76 0.53 15.12 4.68
CA ARG A 76 -0.19 15.38 3.43
C ARG A 76 0.36 14.56 2.29
N LEU A 77 -0.52 14.02 1.47
CA LEU A 77 -0.14 13.40 0.21
C LEU A 77 0.43 14.46 -0.74
N ARG A 78 1.63 14.23 -1.26
CA ARG A 78 2.36 15.17 -2.12
C ARG A 78 2.47 14.69 -3.55
N ALA A 79 2.64 13.39 -3.75
CA ALA A 79 2.74 12.80 -5.07
C ALA A 79 2.30 11.34 -5.02
N VAL A 80 1.83 10.84 -6.16
CA VAL A 80 1.39 9.46 -6.35
C VAL A 80 1.96 8.92 -7.65
N ARG A 81 2.30 7.64 -7.66
CA ARG A 81 2.68 6.90 -8.86
C ARG A 81 2.16 5.48 -8.74
N ALA A 82 1.25 5.10 -9.63
CA ALA A 82 0.73 3.74 -9.72
C ALA A 82 1.31 3.08 -10.96
N ASP A 83 2.29 2.19 -10.78
CA ASP A 83 2.88 1.40 -11.86
C ASP A 83 2.29 -0.01 -11.89
N ALA A 84 2.77 -0.91 -12.75
CA ALA A 84 2.28 -2.29 -12.79
C ALA A 84 2.66 -3.12 -11.55
N ALA A 85 3.85 -2.90 -11.00
CA ALA A 85 4.42 -3.70 -9.91
C ALA A 85 4.50 -2.97 -8.55
N VAL A 86 4.31 -1.64 -8.53
CA VAL A 86 4.50 -0.83 -7.33
C VAL A 86 3.56 0.37 -7.31
N LEU A 87 2.99 0.63 -6.14
CA LEU A 87 2.27 1.85 -5.82
C LEU A 87 3.16 2.68 -4.89
N THR A 88 3.49 3.89 -5.32
CA THR A 88 4.30 4.84 -4.54
C THR A 88 3.45 6.03 -4.14
N LEU A 89 3.34 6.28 -2.84
CA LEU A 89 2.68 7.44 -2.26
C LEU A 89 3.71 8.24 -1.46
N ARG A 90 3.96 9.49 -1.86
CA ARG A 90 4.84 10.40 -1.10
C ARG A 90 4.00 11.24 -0.17
N PHE A 91 4.29 11.19 1.12
CA PHE A 91 3.66 12.04 2.14
C PHE A 91 4.73 12.90 2.78
N ASP A 92 4.58 14.23 2.77
CA ASP A 92 5.57 15.16 3.36
C ASP A 92 7.04 14.67 3.29
N ASP A 93 7.55 14.14 4.42
CA ASP A 93 8.90 13.65 4.73
C ASP A 93 9.09 12.11 4.63
N ILE A 94 8.09 11.37 4.17
CA ILE A 94 8.14 9.91 4.01
C ILE A 94 7.67 9.46 2.62
N VAL A 95 8.12 8.27 2.22
CA VAL A 95 7.70 7.61 0.98
C VAL A 95 7.18 6.22 1.31
N PHE A 96 5.93 5.96 0.97
CA PHE A 96 5.31 4.65 1.07
C PHE A 96 5.40 3.94 -0.28
N HIS A 97 5.96 2.73 -0.28
CA HIS A 97 5.96 1.82 -1.42
C HIS A 97 5.16 0.58 -1.05
N ALA A 98 4.12 0.28 -1.82
CA ALA A 98 3.42 -1.00 -1.77
C ALA A 98 3.65 -1.78 -3.05
N PHE A 99 3.75 -3.09 -2.91
CA PHE A 99 4.14 -4.00 -3.98
C PHE A 99 3.73 -5.43 -3.62
N THR A 100 3.90 -6.36 -4.55
CA THR A 100 3.76 -7.79 -4.26
C THR A 100 4.90 -8.56 -4.92
N THR A 101 5.59 -9.41 -4.17
CA THR A 101 6.56 -10.37 -4.71
C THR A 101 5.83 -11.64 -5.14
N GLU A 102 6.44 -12.42 -6.03
CA GLU A 102 5.85 -13.69 -6.47
C GLU A 102 5.65 -14.66 -5.29
N GLU A 103 6.67 -14.80 -4.43
CA GLU A 103 6.62 -15.65 -3.24
C GLU A 103 5.45 -15.28 -2.33
N TYR A 104 5.33 -13.99 -1.97
CA TYR A 104 4.25 -13.51 -1.12
C TYR A 104 2.88 -13.73 -1.76
N HIS A 105 2.72 -13.39 -3.05
CA HIS A 105 1.45 -13.54 -3.77
C HIS A 105 0.98 -15.00 -3.78
N LEU A 106 1.89 -15.92 -4.10
CA LEU A 106 1.56 -17.35 -4.15
C LEU A 106 1.22 -17.90 -2.77
N ASP A 107 1.84 -17.41 -1.70
CA ASP A 107 1.48 -17.80 -0.34
C ASP A 107 0.05 -17.37 0.03
N ILE A 108 -0.28 -16.09 -0.17
CA ILE A 108 -1.59 -15.55 0.21
C ILE A 108 -2.75 -16.00 -0.70
N HIS A 109 -2.44 -16.48 -1.91
CA HIS A 109 -3.43 -16.93 -2.89
C HIS A 109 -3.31 -18.42 -3.24
N GLU A 110 -2.78 -19.23 -2.31
CA GLU A 110 -2.78 -20.69 -2.40
C GLU A 110 -2.20 -21.23 -3.73
N GLY A 111 -1.15 -20.57 -4.23
CA GLY A 111 -0.44 -20.93 -5.46
C GLY A 111 -1.06 -20.39 -6.75
N VAL A 112 -2.14 -19.61 -6.70
CA VAL A 112 -2.72 -18.97 -7.88
C VAL A 112 -1.82 -17.84 -8.34
N ALA A 113 -1.29 -17.94 -9.57
CA ALA A 113 -0.38 -16.94 -10.11
C ALA A 113 -1.11 -15.69 -10.64
N LEU A 114 -0.47 -14.53 -10.49
CA LEU A 114 -0.97 -13.25 -10.97
C LEU A 114 -1.21 -13.29 -12.48
N GLY A 115 -2.39 -12.82 -12.90
CA GLY A 115 -2.78 -12.75 -14.32
C GLY A 115 -3.16 -14.10 -14.95
N SER A 116 -3.08 -15.21 -14.21
CA SER A 116 -3.55 -16.53 -14.66
C SER A 116 -5.06 -16.55 -14.90
N ALA A 117 -5.57 -17.56 -15.61
CA ALA A 117 -7.02 -17.71 -15.83
C ALA A 117 -7.80 -17.91 -14.51
N GLU A 118 -7.22 -18.64 -13.56
CA GLU A 118 -7.79 -18.80 -12.21
C GLU A 118 -7.85 -17.47 -11.47
N TRP A 119 -6.76 -16.69 -11.51
CA TRP A 119 -6.74 -15.34 -10.97
C TRP A 119 -7.82 -14.46 -11.61
N GLN A 120 -7.95 -14.52 -12.94
CA GLN A 120 -8.96 -13.77 -13.68
C GLN A 120 -10.41 -14.19 -13.34
N ALA A 121 -10.62 -15.38 -12.79
CA ALA A 121 -11.93 -15.85 -12.32
C ALA A 121 -12.31 -15.37 -10.90
N ILE A 122 -11.35 -14.84 -10.13
CA ILE A 122 -11.59 -14.26 -8.80
C ILE A 122 -12.30 -12.89 -8.96
N SER A 123 -13.12 -12.52 -7.98
CA SER A 123 -13.81 -11.22 -8.00
C SER A 123 -12.82 -10.05 -7.83
N ASP A 124 -13.09 -8.92 -8.50
CA ASP A 124 -12.21 -7.73 -8.45
C ASP A 124 -11.89 -7.31 -7.01
N GLY A 125 -12.88 -7.32 -6.10
CA GLY A 125 -12.68 -6.94 -4.70
C GLY A 125 -11.64 -7.79 -3.97
N ALA A 126 -11.50 -9.08 -4.32
CA ALA A 126 -10.52 -9.98 -3.72
C ALA A 126 -9.14 -9.89 -4.42
N ARG A 127 -9.09 -9.42 -5.68
CA ARG A 127 -7.84 -9.14 -6.38
C ARG A 127 -7.24 -7.78 -6.06
N ASN A 128 -8.08 -6.80 -5.75
CA ASN A 128 -7.66 -5.44 -5.49
C ASN A 128 -6.77 -5.37 -4.24
N SER A 129 -5.51 -4.97 -4.47
CA SER A 129 -4.56 -4.65 -3.40
C SER A 129 -4.87 -3.31 -2.73
N PHE A 130 -5.57 -2.43 -3.44
CA PHE A 130 -6.04 -1.16 -2.91
C PHE A 130 -7.50 -0.90 -3.26
N ILE A 131 -8.22 -0.31 -2.31
CA ILE A 131 -9.60 0.14 -2.54
C ILE A 131 -9.76 1.54 -1.94
N LEU A 132 -10.27 2.46 -2.75
CA LEU A 132 -10.60 3.82 -2.36
C LEU A 132 -12.12 3.98 -2.20
N PHE A 133 -12.54 4.46 -1.02
CA PHE A 133 -13.92 4.78 -0.71
C PHE A 133 -14.06 6.28 -0.51
N ARG A 134 -14.90 6.90 -1.35
CA ARG A 134 -15.25 8.31 -1.27
C ARG A 134 -16.74 8.47 -0.96
N PRO A 135 -17.13 9.43 -0.11
CA PRO A 135 -18.55 9.72 0.13
C PRO A 135 -19.29 10.04 -1.18
N GLY A 136 -20.37 9.32 -1.47
CA GLY A 136 -21.22 9.58 -2.64
C GLY A 136 -20.71 9.07 -3.99
N HIS A 137 -19.63 8.27 -4.01
CA HIS A 137 -19.07 7.67 -5.22
C HIS A 137 -18.93 6.15 -5.08
N ASP A 138 -18.88 5.46 -6.21
CA ASP A 138 -18.53 4.04 -6.26
C ASP A 138 -17.08 3.82 -5.80
N ALA A 139 -16.80 2.67 -5.20
CA ALA A 139 -15.46 2.32 -4.77
C ALA A 139 -14.54 2.12 -5.99
N SER A 140 -13.31 2.63 -5.90
CA SER A 140 -12.29 2.46 -6.93
C SER A 140 -11.24 1.47 -6.46
N GLY A 141 -10.99 0.42 -7.25
CA GLY A 141 -10.02 -0.63 -6.96
C GLY A 141 -8.73 -0.49 -7.75
N TYR A 142 -7.64 -1.02 -7.21
CA TYR A 142 -6.39 -1.21 -7.92
C TYR A 142 -5.74 -2.54 -7.55
N GLU A 143 -5.27 -3.21 -8.59
CA GLU A 143 -4.62 -4.53 -8.58
C GLU A 143 -3.24 -4.38 -9.24
N PHE A 144 -2.22 -4.96 -8.62
CA PHE A 144 -0.91 -5.08 -9.26
C PHE A 144 -1.01 -6.03 -10.45
N SER A 145 -0.42 -5.65 -11.59
CA SER A 145 -0.40 -6.49 -12.79
C SER A 145 0.95 -7.18 -13.02
N GLN A 146 1.94 -6.93 -12.16
CA GLN A 146 3.28 -7.51 -12.21
C GLN A 146 3.83 -7.73 -10.80
N TYR A 147 4.71 -8.72 -10.67
CA TYR A 147 5.50 -8.91 -9.46
C TYR A 147 6.63 -7.86 -9.37
N PHE A 148 6.95 -7.48 -8.14
CA PHE A 148 8.01 -6.54 -7.83
C PHE A 148 9.33 -7.26 -7.54
N ASP A 149 10.40 -6.77 -8.16
CA ASP A 149 11.75 -7.26 -7.91
C ASP A 149 12.45 -6.39 -6.86
N LEU A 150 12.54 -6.91 -5.63
CA LEU A 150 13.25 -6.23 -4.53
C LEU A 150 14.74 -6.05 -4.81
N THR A 151 15.35 -6.86 -5.68
CA THR A 151 16.77 -6.70 -6.03
C THR A 151 17.01 -5.52 -6.96
N ALA A 152 15.96 -5.01 -7.61
CA ALA A 152 16.02 -3.87 -8.51
C ALA A 152 15.95 -2.50 -7.81
N VAL A 153 15.78 -2.45 -6.48
CA VAL A 153 15.67 -1.20 -5.72
C VAL A 153 16.71 -1.05 -4.61
N PRO A 154 17.22 0.18 -4.36
CA PRO A 154 18.29 0.40 -3.38
C PRO A 154 17.96 -0.02 -1.95
N TRP A 155 16.68 0.04 -1.57
CA TRP A 155 16.21 -0.28 -0.23
C TRP A 155 15.81 -1.76 -0.05
N GLY A 156 15.76 -2.55 -1.13
CA GLY A 156 15.23 -3.92 -1.09
C GLY A 156 16.06 -4.86 -0.22
N ALA A 157 17.40 -4.73 -0.25
CA ALA A 157 18.28 -5.49 0.63
C ALA A 157 18.04 -5.18 2.12
N ALA A 158 17.71 -3.92 2.47
CA ALA A 158 17.39 -3.54 3.84
C ALA A 158 16.02 -4.07 4.28
N TYR A 159 15.05 -4.12 3.36
CA TYR A 159 13.75 -4.75 3.60
C TYR A 159 13.91 -6.25 3.90
N LEU A 160 14.61 -6.98 3.02
CA LEU A 160 14.84 -8.43 3.17
C LEU A 160 15.60 -8.77 4.47
N LYS A 161 16.65 -8.01 4.80
CA LYS A 161 17.42 -8.24 6.04
C LYS A 161 16.56 -8.12 7.30
N LYS A 162 15.59 -7.21 7.32
CA LYS A 162 14.69 -7.07 8.47
C LYS A 162 13.67 -8.21 8.55
N GLN A 163 13.27 -8.79 7.43
CA GLN A 163 12.43 -9.99 7.37
C GLN A 163 13.16 -11.22 7.97
N GLU A 164 14.44 -11.41 7.64
CA GLU A 164 15.25 -12.51 8.18
C GLU A 164 15.46 -12.41 9.70
N GLY A 165 15.64 -11.20 10.23
CA GLY A 165 15.86 -10.95 11.66
C GLY A 165 14.66 -11.25 12.57
N MET A 166 13.49 -11.55 12.00
CA MET A 166 12.27 -11.92 12.73
C MET A 166 12.06 -13.45 12.83
N ASN A 167 12.76 -14.22 11.99
CA ASN A 167 12.69 -15.69 11.97
C ASN A 167 13.84 -16.36 12.76
N GLY A 168 14.61 -15.58 13.54
CA GLY A 168 15.78 -16.02 14.33
C GLY A 168 15.59 -15.94 15.83
#